data_AF-A0A0B1STH9-F1
#
_entry.id   AF-A0A0B1STH9-F1
#
_cell.length_a   1.000
_cell.length_b   1.000
_cell.length_c   1.000
_cell.angle_alpha   90.00
_cell.angle_beta   90.00
_cell.angle_gamma   90.00
#
_symmetry.space_group_name_H-M   'P 1'
#
loop_
_entity.id
_entity.type
_entity.pdbx_description
1 polymer ?
#
loop_
_entity_poly.entity_id
_entity_poly.type
_entity_poly.pdbx_seq_one_letter_code
_entity_poly.pdbx_strand_id
1 'polypeptide(L)'
;MSFRARNSDVGVKILAALIDKKPSFAVYYGFETTLSNEDLRKSESFLLQARRIQNFLDTIVTTLGVCPDTKIHDMSYRIGQIHYYKGVNFGADNWLVFKKVTVEQVISLQKKPSMFSLSPAKDYSLAEITIESSRAMNQRGCIATIGWNKLMAIVIREMKRGMY
;
A
#
# COMPACT_ATOMS: atom_id res chain seq x y z
N MET A 1 18.31 -0.64 10.75
CA MET A 1 16.86 -0.70 11.06
C MET A 1 16.11 -1.15 9.82
N SER A 2 15.39 -2.26 9.90
CA SER A 2 14.63 -2.83 8.78
C SER A 2 13.47 -1.91 8.35
N PHE A 3 13.25 -1.77 7.04
CA PHE A 3 12.11 -1.07 6.43
C PHE A 3 10.76 -1.50 7.05
N ARG A 4 10.71 -2.72 7.58
CA ARG A 4 9.57 -3.35 8.27
C ARG A 4 9.08 -2.58 9.52
N ALA A 5 9.98 -1.89 10.25
CA ALA A 5 9.61 -1.16 11.46
C ALA A 5 8.93 0.21 11.18
N ARG A 6 9.10 0.77 9.97
CA ARG A 6 8.52 2.08 9.60
C ARG A 6 7.10 1.99 9.06
N ASN A 7 6.65 0.79 8.67
CA ASN A 7 5.38 0.55 7.97
C ASN A 7 4.48 -0.45 8.70
N SER A 8 4.66 -0.69 10.01
CA SER A 8 3.97 -1.75 10.76
C SER A 8 2.43 -1.71 10.69
N ASP A 9 1.87 -0.58 10.28
CA ASP A 9 0.42 -0.33 10.27
C ASP A 9 -0.09 0.15 8.90
N VAL A 10 0.70 0.05 7.81
CA VAL A 10 0.22 0.48 6.48
C VAL A 10 -0.97 -0.35 6.02
N GLY A 11 -0.98 -1.66 6.32
CA GLY A 11 -2.14 -2.52 6.05
C GLY A 11 -3.42 -2.05 6.75
N VAL A 12 -3.31 -1.60 8.01
CA VAL A 12 -4.43 -1.04 8.79
C VAL A 12 -4.93 0.26 8.16
N LYS A 13 -4.01 1.17 7.81
CA LYS A 13 -4.35 2.45 7.18
C LYS A 13 -5.00 2.29 5.82
N ILE A 14 -4.52 1.34 5.01
CA ILE A 14 -5.13 0.99 3.74
C ILE A 14 -6.54 0.46 3.96
N LEU A 15 -6.71 -0.54 4.81
CA LEU A 15 -8.01 -1.17 4.99
C LEU A 15 -9.05 -0.20 5.57
N ALA A 16 -8.66 0.62 6.54
CA ALA A 16 -9.51 1.68 7.08
C ALA A 16 -9.91 2.69 6.00
N ALA A 17 -8.94 3.20 5.22
CA ALA A 17 -9.22 4.18 4.17
C ALA A 17 -10.08 3.60 3.03
N LEU A 18 -9.98 2.30 2.73
CA LEU A 18 -10.86 1.64 1.76
C LEU A 18 -12.31 1.64 2.24
N ILE A 19 -12.55 1.25 3.48
CA ILE A 19 -13.89 1.16 4.07
C ILE A 19 -14.50 2.56 4.23
N ASP A 20 -13.72 3.54 4.70
CA ASP A 20 -14.16 4.92 4.84
C ASP A 20 -14.58 5.51 3.49
N LYS A 21 -13.82 5.20 2.43
CA LYS A 21 -14.10 5.69 1.07
C LYS A 21 -15.22 4.95 0.38
N LYS A 22 -15.34 3.64 0.63
CA LYS A 22 -16.36 2.79 0.03
C LYS A 22 -16.74 1.65 0.99
N PRO A 23 -17.81 1.80 1.79
CA PRO A 23 -18.20 0.82 2.80
C PRO A 23 -18.45 -0.60 2.28
N SER A 24 -18.75 -0.77 0.98
CA SER A 24 -18.92 -2.09 0.36
C SER A 24 -17.67 -2.98 0.46
N PHE A 25 -16.48 -2.41 0.70
CA PHE A 25 -15.28 -3.21 1.02
C PHE A 25 -15.45 -4.07 2.27
N ALA A 26 -16.21 -3.62 3.27
CA ALA A 26 -16.49 -4.43 4.46
C ALA A 26 -17.25 -5.72 4.09
N VAL A 27 -18.22 -5.62 3.18
CA VAL A 27 -18.99 -6.78 2.66
C VAL A 27 -18.08 -7.74 1.92
N TYR A 28 -17.22 -7.23 1.03
CA TYR A 28 -16.30 -8.07 0.27
C TYR A 28 -15.29 -8.83 1.13
N TYR A 29 -14.88 -8.27 2.27
CA TYR A 29 -13.99 -8.94 3.21
C TYR A 29 -14.73 -9.80 4.26
N GLY A 30 -16.07 -9.83 4.21
CA GLY A 30 -16.90 -10.62 5.12
C GLY A 30 -16.90 -10.09 6.55
N PHE A 31 -16.79 -8.77 6.73
CA PHE A 31 -16.86 -8.15 8.04
C PHE A 31 -18.30 -7.94 8.50
N GLU A 32 -18.48 -7.88 9.81
CA GLU A 32 -19.76 -7.53 10.40
C GLU A 32 -20.07 -6.04 10.18
N THR A 33 -21.07 -5.76 9.34
CA THR A 33 -21.41 -4.40 8.91
C THR A 33 -22.31 -3.64 9.90
N THR A 34 -22.74 -4.29 10.98
CA THR A 34 -23.51 -3.66 12.08
C THR A 34 -22.60 -2.96 13.07
N LEU A 35 -21.31 -3.32 13.13
CA LEU A 35 -20.33 -2.69 14.00
C LEU A 35 -20.07 -1.25 13.57
N SER A 36 -19.78 -0.40 14.56
CA SER A 36 -19.21 0.92 14.30
C SER A 36 -17.83 0.76 13.61
N ASN A 37 -17.41 1.77 12.84
CA ASN A 37 -16.07 1.75 12.24
C ASN A 37 -14.96 1.62 13.30
N GLU A 38 -15.17 2.14 14.51
CA GLU A 38 -14.21 2.03 15.59
C GLU A 38 -14.09 0.59 16.11
N ASP A 39 -15.22 -0.07 16.33
CA ASP A 39 -15.27 -1.45 16.82
C ASP A 39 -14.79 -2.44 15.76
N LEU A 40 -15.18 -2.21 14.49
CA LEU A 40 -14.71 -2.98 13.36
C LEU A 40 -13.18 -2.96 13.28
N ARG A 41 -12.54 -1.80 13.46
CA ARG A 41 -11.08 -1.66 13.40
C ARG A 41 -10.35 -2.39 14.54
N LYS A 42 -11.04 -2.72 15.63
CA LYS A 42 -10.53 -3.52 16.76
C LYS A 42 -10.79 -5.02 16.58
N SER A 43 -11.69 -5.41 15.67
CA SER A 43 -12.05 -6.80 15.44
C SER A 43 -10.87 -7.64 14.91
N GLU A 44 -10.84 -8.91 15.28
CA GLU A 44 -9.80 -9.85 14.84
C GLU A 44 -9.80 -10.02 13.31
N SER A 45 -10.97 -10.09 12.69
CA SER A 45 -11.13 -10.25 11.24
C SER A 45 -10.54 -9.07 10.47
N PHE A 46 -10.79 -7.85 10.93
CA PHE A 46 -10.20 -6.64 10.37
C PHE A 46 -8.68 -6.66 10.50
N LEU A 47 -8.15 -6.91 11.70
CA LEU A 47 -6.70 -6.91 11.96
C LEU A 47 -5.98 -8.00 11.16
N LEU A 48 -6.60 -9.17 11.01
CA LEU A 48 -6.09 -10.26 10.18
C LEU A 48 -6.03 -9.86 8.70
N GLN A 49 -7.07 -9.23 8.17
CA GLN A 49 -7.10 -8.79 6.78
C GLN A 49 -6.10 -7.65 6.52
N ALA A 50 -5.99 -6.70 7.43
CA ALA A 50 -4.97 -5.66 7.39
C ALA A 50 -3.56 -6.25 7.36
N ARG A 51 -3.29 -7.27 8.19
CA ARG A 51 -2.01 -7.99 8.20
C ARG A 51 -1.74 -8.73 6.89
N ARG A 52 -2.75 -9.32 6.26
CA ARG A 52 -2.61 -9.97 4.94
C ARG A 52 -2.22 -8.96 3.86
N ILE A 53 -2.85 -7.79 3.85
CA ILE A 53 -2.50 -6.69 2.92
C ILE A 53 -1.05 -6.25 3.18
N GLN A 54 -0.69 -5.99 4.44
CA GLN A 54 0.67 -5.63 4.85
C GLN A 54 1.70 -6.65 4.36
N ASN A 55 1.52 -7.92 4.70
CA ASN A 55 2.47 -8.99 4.36
C ASN A 55 2.62 -9.15 2.85
N PHE A 56 1.52 -9.04 2.10
CA PHE A 56 1.58 -9.08 0.65
C PHE A 56 2.43 -7.93 0.09
N LEU A 57 2.20 -6.70 0.54
CA LEU A 57 2.97 -5.53 0.11
C LEU A 57 4.46 -5.64 0.49
N ASP A 58 4.75 -6.08 1.71
CA ASP A 58 6.13 -6.31 2.16
C ASP A 58 6.82 -7.38 1.31
N THR A 59 6.11 -8.47 0.97
CA THR A 59 6.63 -9.55 0.13
C THR A 59 6.92 -9.06 -1.28
N ILE A 60 5.99 -8.37 -1.94
CA ILE A 60 6.25 -7.89 -3.32
C ILE A 60 7.38 -6.87 -3.35
N VAL A 61 7.51 -5.98 -2.35
CA VAL A 61 8.59 -4.98 -2.32
C VAL A 61 9.94 -5.64 -2.06
N THR A 62 10.03 -6.58 -1.13
CA THR A 62 11.29 -7.27 -0.78
C THR A 62 11.81 -8.18 -1.89
N THR A 63 10.93 -8.59 -2.81
CA THR A 63 11.28 -9.46 -3.93
C THR A 63 11.72 -8.69 -5.19
N LEU A 64 11.41 -7.39 -5.30
CA LEU A 64 11.84 -6.55 -6.42
C LEU A 64 13.37 -6.51 -6.54
N GLY A 65 13.88 -6.85 -7.72
CA GLY A 65 15.32 -6.88 -8.00
C GLY A 65 16.07 -8.08 -7.39
N VAL A 66 15.38 -8.96 -6.66
CA VAL A 66 15.97 -10.18 -6.07
C VAL A 66 15.44 -11.44 -6.75
N CYS A 67 14.17 -11.46 -7.17
CA CYS A 67 13.61 -12.56 -7.97
C CYS A 67 13.05 -12.06 -9.30
N PRO A 68 12.82 -12.95 -10.28
CA PRO A 68 12.13 -12.59 -11.51
C PRO A 68 10.74 -12.02 -11.23
N ASP A 69 10.34 -11.01 -12.01
CA ASP A 69 9.02 -10.35 -11.91
C ASP A 69 7.85 -11.33 -12.01
N THR A 70 8.05 -12.47 -12.69
CA THR A 70 7.07 -13.55 -12.81
C THR A 70 6.59 -14.07 -11.45
N LYS A 71 7.40 -14.01 -10.39
CA LYS A 71 6.97 -14.41 -9.04
C LYS A 71 5.90 -13.48 -8.46
N ILE A 72 6.00 -12.18 -8.72
CA ILE A 72 4.96 -11.22 -8.33
C ILE A 72 3.69 -11.48 -9.13
N HIS A 73 3.83 -11.82 -10.41
CA HIS A 73 2.69 -12.16 -11.27
C HIS A 73 1.96 -13.41 -10.77
N ASP A 74 2.69 -14.51 -10.54
CA ASP A 74 2.12 -15.78 -10.09
C ASP A 74 1.42 -15.65 -8.74
N MET A 75 2.04 -14.93 -7.79
CA MET A 75 1.44 -14.68 -6.48
C MET A 75 0.16 -13.85 -6.59
N SER A 76 0.17 -12.78 -7.39
CA SER A 76 -1.01 -11.94 -7.61
C SER A 76 -2.13 -12.71 -8.31
N TYR A 77 -1.79 -13.53 -9.32
CA TYR A 77 -2.72 -14.43 -10.00
C TYR A 77 -3.37 -15.41 -9.02
N ARG A 78 -2.57 -16.05 -8.14
CA ARG A 78 -3.07 -16.97 -7.12
C ARG A 78 -4.02 -16.29 -6.13
N ILE A 79 -3.72 -15.05 -5.73
CA ILE A 79 -4.63 -14.27 -4.88
C ILE A 79 -5.96 -14.00 -5.61
N GLY A 80 -5.90 -13.71 -6.92
CA GLY A 80 -7.08 -13.61 -7.79
C GLY A 80 -7.97 -14.85 -7.74
N GLN A 81 -7.38 -16.04 -7.91
CA GLN A 81 -8.09 -17.32 -7.81
C GLN A 81 -8.75 -17.48 -6.44
N ILE A 82 -8.05 -17.15 -5.35
CA ILE A 82 -8.60 -17.22 -3.99
C ILE A 82 -9.81 -16.28 -3.84
N HIS A 83 -9.76 -15.07 -4.40
CA HIS A 83 -10.88 -14.12 -4.35
C HIS A 83 -12.07 -14.66 -5.15
N TYR A 84 -11.84 -15.25 -6.32
CA TYR A 84 -12.87 -15.91 -7.11
C TYR A 84 -13.57 -17.04 -6.32
N TYR A 85 -12.80 -17.97 -5.74
CA TYR A 85 -13.37 -19.07 -4.94
C TYR A 85 -14.14 -18.59 -3.70
N LYS A 86 -13.80 -17.42 -3.16
CA LYS A 86 -14.49 -16.81 -2.02
C LYS A 86 -15.68 -15.92 -2.42
N GLY A 87 -16.01 -15.83 -3.70
CA GLY A 87 -17.09 -14.97 -4.19
C GLY A 87 -16.79 -13.47 -4.09
N VAL A 88 -15.52 -13.08 -3.96
CA VAL A 88 -15.11 -11.67 -3.89
C VAL A 88 -14.88 -11.14 -5.31
N ASN A 89 -15.89 -10.44 -5.84
CA ASN A 89 -15.84 -9.87 -7.18
C ASN A 89 -15.87 -8.33 -7.14
N PHE A 90 -14.73 -7.72 -7.45
CA PHE A 90 -14.61 -6.27 -7.54
C PHE A 90 -14.95 -5.78 -8.96
N GLY A 91 -15.89 -4.83 -9.04
CA GLY A 91 -16.05 -3.99 -10.24
C GLY A 91 -14.79 -3.18 -10.56
N ALA A 92 -14.71 -2.66 -11.79
CA ALA A 92 -13.57 -1.88 -12.26
C ALA A 92 -13.28 -0.65 -11.37
N ASP A 93 -14.34 -0.02 -10.85
CA ASP A 93 -14.27 1.10 -9.93
C ASP A 93 -13.66 0.71 -8.57
N ASN A 94 -14.02 -0.46 -8.02
CA ASN A 94 -13.44 -0.99 -6.78
C ASN A 94 -11.94 -1.26 -6.93
N TRP A 95 -11.50 -1.83 -8.06
CA TRP A 95 -10.08 -2.00 -8.35
C TRP A 95 -9.33 -0.67 -8.39
N LEU A 96 -9.93 0.36 -9.00
CA LEU A 96 -9.33 1.69 -9.07
C LEU A 96 -9.23 2.34 -7.68
N VAL A 97 -10.27 2.21 -6.86
CA VAL A 97 -10.27 2.69 -5.47
C VAL A 97 -9.18 1.97 -4.66
N PHE A 98 -9.08 0.64 -4.80
CA PHE A 98 -8.05 -0.16 -4.14
C PHE A 98 -6.65 0.35 -4.49
N LYS A 99 -6.34 0.46 -5.79
CA LYS A 99 -5.08 1.02 -6.27
C LYS A 99 -4.79 2.39 -5.67
N LYS A 100 -5.74 3.32 -5.78
CA LYS A 100 -5.58 4.72 -5.38
C LYS A 100 -5.27 4.81 -3.88
N VAL A 101 -6.07 4.14 -3.05
CA VAL A 101 -5.89 4.15 -1.59
C VAL A 101 -4.55 3.52 -1.19
N THR A 102 -4.17 2.38 -1.78
CA THR A 102 -2.88 1.75 -1.48
C THR A 102 -1.71 2.68 -1.79
N VAL A 103 -1.69 3.30 -2.98
CA VAL A 103 -0.62 4.23 -3.37
C VAL A 103 -0.60 5.45 -2.43
N GLU A 104 -1.75 6.07 -2.16
CA GLU A 104 -1.84 7.25 -1.28
C GLU A 104 -1.30 6.95 0.12
N GLN A 105 -1.70 5.83 0.73
CA GLN A 105 -1.28 5.46 2.07
C GLN A 105 0.22 5.15 2.14
N VAL A 106 0.77 4.39 1.18
CA VAL A 106 2.20 4.07 1.18
C VAL A 106 3.06 5.32 0.97
N ILE A 107 2.68 6.19 0.03
CA ILE A 107 3.42 7.43 -0.24
C ILE A 107 3.37 8.37 0.97
N SER A 108 2.24 8.44 1.69
CA SER A 108 2.12 9.28 2.89
C SER A 108 3.13 8.92 3.99
N LEU A 109 3.46 7.62 4.13
CA LEU A 109 4.44 7.14 5.11
C LEU A 109 5.87 7.46 4.71
N GLN A 110 6.16 7.46 3.40
CA GLN A 110 7.47 7.82 2.88
C GLN A 110 7.79 9.31 3.01
N LYS A 111 6.76 10.17 3.11
CA LYS A 111 6.91 11.62 3.30
C LYS A 111 7.24 12.03 4.73
N LYS A 112 7.14 11.14 5.73
CA LYS A 112 7.54 11.48 7.10
C LYS A 112 9.07 11.59 7.18
N PRO A 113 9.63 12.77 7.49
CA PRO A 113 11.08 12.93 7.59
C PRO A 113 11.63 12.03 8.70
N SER A 114 12.67 11.29 8.37
CA SER A 114 13.50 10.58 9.34
C SER A 114 14.14 11.62 10.26
N MET A 115 13.74 11.70 11.54
CA MET A 115 14.32 12.62 12.54
C MET A 115 15.78 12.27 12.93
N PHE A 116 16.52 11.59 12.05
CA PHE A 116 17.90 11.16 12.30
C PHE A 116 18.77 11.56 11.10
N SER A 117 18.96 12.87 10.97
CA SER A 117 20.00 13.48 10.15
C SER A 117 20.63 14.60 10.96
N LEU A 118 21.28 14.24 12.07
CA LEU A 118 22.19 15.14 12.77
C LEU A 118 23.61 14.87 12.25
N SER A 119 24.06 15.72 11.35
CA SER A 119 25.48 16.02 11.16
C SER A 119 25.60 17.55 11.15
N PRO A 120 26.46 18.16 11.99
CA PRO A 120 26.56 19.61 12.08
C PRO A 120 27.30 20.12 10.84
N ALA A 121 26.58 20.78 9.94
CA ALA A 121 27.20 21.42 8.78
C ALA A 121 27.39 22.91 9.07
N LYS A 122 28.65 23.32 8.98
CA LYS A 122 29.14 24.69 8.96
C LYS A 122 28.35 25.55 7.97
N ASP A 123 28.24 26.83 8.32
CA ASP A 123 27.58 27.92 7.60
C ASP A 123 27.90 27.91 6.08
N TYR A 124 26.96 27.38 5.30
CA TYR A 124 26.87 27.57 3.86
C TYR A 124 25.41 27.90 3.53
N SER A 125 25.23 28.88 2.64
CA SER A 125 23.95 29.54 2.28
C SER A 125 22.70 28.64 2.38
N LEU A 126 21.89 28.88 3.43
CA LEU A 126 20.69 28.10 3.75
C LEU A 126 19.63 28.11 2.63
N ALA A 127 19.61 29.15 1.79
CA ALA A 127 18.54 29.36 0.81
C ALA A 127 18.65 28.45 -0.42
N GLU A 128 19.86 28.18 -0.92
CA GLU A 128 20.07 27.32 -2.10
C GLU A 128 19.93 25.84 -1.78
N ILE A 129 20.45 25.40 -0.62
CA ILE A 129 20.33 24.02 -0.14
C ILE A 129 18.84 23.65 0.06
N THR A 130 18.01 24.58 0.50
CA THR A 130 16.57 24.36 0.73
C THR A 130 15.80 24.17 -0.58
N ILE A 131 16.15 24.89 -1.64
CA ILE A 131 15.47 24.81 -2.94
C ILE A 131 15.88 23.55 -3.71
N GLU A 132 17.15 23.18 -3.71
CA GLU A 132 17.60 21.94 -4.36
C GLU A 132 17.13 20.70 -3.60
N SER A 133 17.16 20.74 -2.27
CA SER A 133 16.62 19.68 -1.41
C SER A 133 15.12 19.50 -1.64
N SER A 134 14.34 20.58 -1.72
CA SER A 134 12.90 20.49 -2.00
C SER A 134 12.59 19.99 -3.42
N ARG A 135 13.36 20.40 -4.45
CA ARG A 135 13.23 19.87 -5.81
C ARG A 135 13.58 18.38 -5.88
N ALA A 136 14.67 17.95 -5.25
CA ALA A 136 15.06 16.54 -5.19
C ALA A 136 14.07 15.68 -4.40
N MET A 137 13.52 16.20 -3.29
CA MET A 137 12.46 15.54 -2.53
C MET A 137 11.16 15.42 -3.33
N ASN A 138 10.78 16.46 -4.07
CA ASN A 138 9.61 16.44 -4.95
C ASN A 138 9.77 15.44 -6.11
N GLN A 139 10.96 15.39 -6.74
CA GLN A 139 11.28 14.38 -7.76
C GLN A 139 11.30 12.95 -7.20
N ARG A 140 11.86 12.74 -6.01
CA ARG A 140 11.85 11.43 -5.36
C ARG A 140 10.43 10.97 -5.02
N GLY A 141 9.57 11.91 -4.59
CA GLY A 141 8.15 11.66 -4.35
C GLY A 141 7.39 11.30 -5.63
N CYS A 142 7.70 11.95 -6.77
CA CYS A 142 7.04 11.64 -8.04
C CYS A 142 7.47 10.26 -8.58
N ILE A 143 8.77 9.91 -8.49
CA ILE A 143 9.28 8.61 -8.91
C ILE A 143 8.69 7.47 -8.07
N ALA A 144 8.66 7.63 -6.74
CA ALA A 144 8.04 6.65 -5.86
C ALA A 144 6.55 6.44 -6.19
N THR A 145 5.83 7.53 -6.44
CA THR A 145 4.40 7.46 -6.82
C THR A 145 4.21 6.73 -8.15
N ILE A 146 5.05 7.00 -9.16
CA ILE A 146 5.02 6.30 -10.45
C ILE A 146 5.31 4.81 -10.27
N GLY A 147 6.34 4.46 -9.50
CA GLY A 147 6.73 3.08 -9.21
C GLY A 147 5.60 2.28 -8.58
N TRP A 148 4.99 2.82 -7.51
CA TRP A 148 3.85 2.20 -6.85
C TRP A 148 2.63 2.09 -7.77
N ASN A 149 2.37 3.09 -8.61
CA ASN A 149 1.28 3.02 -9.59
C ASN A 149 1.48 1.90 -10.61
N LYS A 150 2.71 1.69 -11.09
CA LYS A 150 3.04 0.60 -12.02
C LYS A 150 2.94 -0.77 -11.34
N LEU A 151 3.53 -0.91 -10.16
CA LEU A 151 3.49 -2.15 -9.38
C LEU A 151 2.04 -2.58 -9.08
N MET A 152 1.22 -1.66 -8.56
CA MET A 152 -0.18 -1.98 -8.26
C MET A 152 -1.02 -2.26 -9.52
N ALA A 153 -0.68 -1.65 -10.67
CA ALA A 153 -1.34 -1.98 -11.93
C ALA A 153 -1.04 -3.43 -12.37
N ILE A 154 0.20 -3.89 -12.19
CA ILE A 154 0.58 -5.28 -12.43
C ILE A 154 -0.19 -6.21 -11.49
N VAL A 155 -0.16 -5.94 -10.18
CA VAL A 155 -0.87 -6.74 -9.17
C VAL A 155 -2.35 -6.90 -9.55
N ILE A 156 -3.04 -5.80 -9.86
CA ILE A 156 -4.47 -5.82 -10.22
C ILE A 156 -4.70 -6.58 -11.53
N ARG A 157 -3.86 -6.39 -12.55
CA ARG A 157 -3.99 -7.11 -13.83
C ARG A 157 -3.91 -8.62 -13.61
N GLU A 158 -2.94 -9.07 -12.84
CA GLU A 158 -2.73 -10.50 -12.59
C GLU A 158 -3.81 -11.08 -11.65
N MET A 159 -4.23 -10.33 -10.62
CA MET A 159 -5.38 -10.73 -9.79
C MET A 159 -6.66 -10.87 -10.61
N LYS A 160 -6.95 -9.91 -11.50
CA LYS A 160 -8.08 -10.01 -12.42
C LYS A 160 -7.96 -11.21 -13.34
N ARG A 161 -6.76 -11.50 -13.89
CA ARG A 161 -6.53 -12.71 -14.69
C ARG A 161 -6.82 -13.99 -13.89
N GLY A 162 -6.56 -14.01 -12.59
CA GLY A 162 -6.86 -15.15 -11.72
C GLY A 162 -8.35 -15.36 -11.43
N MET A 163 -9.21 -14.39 -11.78
CA MET A 163 -10.66 -14.48 -11.60
C MET A 163 -11.41 -15.04 -12.81
N TYR A 164 -10.72 -15.19 -13.95
CA TYR A 164 -11.29 -15.63 -15.22
C TYR A 164 -10.53 -16.85 -15.75
#